data_AF-A0A158RB97-F1
#
_entry.id   AF-A0A158RB97-F1
#
_cell.length_a   1.000
_cell.length_b   1.000
_cell.length_c   1.000
_cell.angle_alpha   90.00
_cell.angle_beta   90.00
_cell.angle_gamma   90.00
#
_symmetry.space_group_name_H-M   'P 1'
#
loop_
_entity.id
_entity.type
_entity.pdbx_description
1 polymer ?
#
loop_
_entity_poly.entity_id
_entity_poly.type
_entity_poly.pdbx_seq_one_letter_code
_entity_poly.pdbx_strand_id
1 'polypeptide(L)' 'MEGRYAVALYSAASKDRVLDIVDKDLKLVESVYRTSTKFKNFVLNPTLKPLSKINVVKDVAQTLNVSKQMLNFLG' A
#
# COMPACT_ATOMS: atom_id res chain seq x y z
N MET A 1 1.09 16.45 4.99
CA MET A 1 1.95 15.74 4.01
C MET A 1 1.17 14.68 3.22
N GLU A 2 0.15 14.03 3.81
CA GLU A 2 -0.59 12.92 3.19
C GLU A 2 -1.24 13.22 1.83
N GLY A 3 -1.74 14.45 1.61
CA GLY A 3 -2.41 14.82 0.36
C GLY A 3 -1.52 14.76 -0.88
N ARG A 4 -0.20 14.97 -0.75
CA ARG A 4 0.71 14.92 -1.92
C ARG A 4 0.90 13.49 -2.44
N TYR A 5 0.93 12.51 -1.53
CA TYR A 5 1.03 11.10 -1.90
C TYR A 5 -0.25 10.60 -2.56
N ALA A 6 -1.42 10.99 -2.02
CA ALA A 6 -2.71 10.67 -2.63
C ALA A 6 -2.84 11.29 -4.03
N VAL A 7 -2.46 12.57 -4.21
CA VAL A 7 -2.49 13.23 -5.52
C VAL A 7 -1.52 12.58 -6.51
N ALA A 8 -0.30 12.23 -6.08
CA ALA A 8 0.66 11.56 -6.96
C ALA A 8 0.16 10.19 -7.43
N LEU A 9 -0.39 9.39 -6.51
CA LEU A 9 -0.96 8.08 -6.83
C LEU A 9 -2.17 8.20 -7.76
N TYR A 10 -3.10 9.11 -7.46
CA TYR A 10 -4.30 9.32 -8.27
C TYR A 10 -3.95 9.87 -9.65
N SER A 11 -2.97 10.77 -9.74
CA SER A 11 -2.48 11.31 -11.01
C SER A 11 -1.83 10.23 -11.88
N ALA A 12 -1.01 9.35 -11.28
CA ALA A 12 -0.41 8.21 -11.97
C ALA A 12 -1.48 7.19 -12.41
N ALA A 13 -2.41 6.83 -11.53
CA ALA A 13 -3.49 5.90 -11.81
C ALA A 13 -4.45 6.42 -12.91
N SER A 14 -4.71 7.73 -12.92
CA SER A 14 -5.50 8.40 -13.95
C SER A 14 -4.83 8.35 -15.31
N LYS A 15 -3.51 8.61 -15.36
CA LYS A 15 -2.71 8.53 -16.59
C LYS A 15 -2.70 7.12 -17.17
N ASP A 16 -2.60 6.11 -16.33
CA ASP A 16 -2.59 4.69 -16.72
C ASP A 16 -3.99 4.07 -16.87
N ARG A 17 -5.08 4.84 -16.66
CA ARG A 17 -6.48 4.37 -16.69
C ARG A 17 -6.78 3.21 -15.72
N VAL A 18 -6.02 3.10 -14.64
CA VAL A 18 -6.16 2.04 -13.62
C VAL A 18 -6.78 2.53 -12.31
N LEU A 19 -7.48 3.66 -12.36
CA LEU A 19 -8.13 4.28 -11.19
C LEU A 19 -9.03 3.31 -10.42
N ASP A 20 -9.87 2.55 -11.12
CA ASP A 20 -10.78 1.56 -10.50
C ASP A 20 -10.01 0.44 -9.77
N ILE A 21 -8.88 0.01 -10.34
CA ILE A 21 -8.05 -1.04 -9.78
C ILE A 21 -7.35 -0.52 -8.50
N VAL A 22 -6.77 0.67 -8.57
CA VAL A 22 -6.08 1.29 -7.43
C VAL A 22 -7.05 1.61 -6.28
N ASP A 23 -8.28 2.03 -6.57
CA ASP A 23 -9.31 2.25 -5.54
C ASP A 23 -9.68 0.95 -4.80
N LYS A 24 -9.85 -0.15 -5.55
CA LYS A 24 -10.09 -1.47 -4.97
C LYS A 24 -8.92 -1.95 -4.12
N ASP A 25 -7.70 -1.79 -4.62
CA ASP A 25 -6.48 -2.17 -3.88
C ASP A 25 -6.34 -1.38 -2.58
N LEU A 26 -6.61 -0.07 -2.60
CA LEU A 26 -6.56 0.78 -1.41
C LEU A 26 -7.56 0.34 -0.36
N LYS A 27 -8.81 0.02 -0.76
CA LYS A 27 -9.82 -0.53 0.15
C LYS A 27 -9.41 -1.87 0.74
N LEU A 28 -8.76 -2.70 -0.07
CA LEU A 28 -8.31 -4.03 0.36
C LEU A 28 -7.16 -3.91 1.38
N VAL A 29 -6.18 -3.06 1.12
CA VAL A 29 -5.09 -2.74 2.06
C VAL A 29 -5.61 -2.07 3.33
N GLU A 30 -6.58 -1.16 3.23
CA GLU A 30 -7.22 -0.54 4.40
C GLU A 30 -7.93 -1.59 5.26
N SER A 31 -8.67 -2.49 4.63
CA SER A 31 -9.34 -3.60 5.30
C SER A 31 -8.34 -4.49 6.05
N VAL A 32 -7.21 -4.85 5.41
CA VAL A 32 -6.14 -5.63 6.06
C VAL A 32 -5.51 -4.85 7.20
N TYR A 33 -5.27 -3.55 7.05
CA TYR A 33 -4.75 -2.70 8.12
C TYR A 33 -5.70 -2.63 9.33
N ARG A 34 -7.01 -2.60 9.09
CA ARG A 34 -8.05 -2.56 10.14
C ARG A 34 -8.27 -3.92 10.80
N THR A 35 -8.28 -5.00 10.03
CA THR A 35 -8.59 -6.36 10.51
C THR A 35 -7.38 -7.04 11.13
N SER A 36 -6.17 -6.84 10.60
CA SER A 36 -4.96 -7.49 11.07
C SER A 36 -4.21 -6.64 12.08
N THR A 37 -4.46 -6.89 13.37
CA THR A 37 -3.73 -6.26 14.48
C THR A 37 -2.22 -6.52 14.40
N LYS A 38 -1.80 -7.69 13.89
CA LYS A 38 -0.39 -8.01 13.64
C LYS A 38 0.24 -7.08 12.60
N PHE A 39 -0.44 -6.87 11.47
CA PHE A 39 0.03 -5.98 10.40
C PHE A 39 0.10 -4.54 10.87
N LYS A 40 -0.93 -4.07 11.59
CA LYS A 40 -0.94 -2.74 12.19
C LYS A 40 0.24 -2.52 13.15
N ASN A 41 0.47 -3.46 14.06
CA ASN A 41 1.60 -3.38 14.99
C ASN A 41 2.95 -3.43 14.26
N PHE A 42 3.08 -4.24 13.21
CA PHE A 42 4.29 -4.28 12.38
C PHE A 42 4.56 -2.94 11.69
N VAL A 43 3.55 -2.32 11.10
CA VAL A 43 3.66 -1.00 10.43
C VAL A 43 3.94 0.12 11.44
N LEU A 44 3.47 0.01 12.68
CA LEU A 44 3.75 1.01 13.73
C LEU A 44 5.05 0.77 14.48
N ASN A 45 5.63 -0.43 14.38
CA ASN A 45 6.82 -0.80 15.14
C ASN A 45 8.07 -0.03 14.61
N PRO A 46 8.75 0.75 15.47
CA PRO A 46 9.91 1.55 15.09
C PRO A 46 11.25 0.79 15.18
N THR A 47 11.28 -0.42 15.76
CA THR A 47 12.50 -1.22 15.94
C THR A 47 12.86 -2.05 14.70
N LEU A 48 11.98 -2.11 13.69
CA LEU A 48 12.24 -2.79 12.43
C LEU A 48 13.09 -1.93 11.48
N LYS A 49 14.07 -2.56 10.82
CA LYS A 49 14.85 -1.92 9.77
C LYS A 49 13.91 -1.45 8.63
N PRO A 50 14.06 -0.21 8.13
CA PRO A 50 13.14 0.36 7.13
C PRO A 50 13.04 -0.49 5.86
N LEU A 51 14.15 -1.06 5.38
CA LEU A 51 14.16 -1.95 4.21
C LEU A 51 13.37 -3.25 4.45
N SER A 52 13.55 -3.87 5.62
CA SER A 52 12.80 -5.09 5.98
C SER A 52 11.30 -4.80 6.07
N LYS A 53 10.93 -3.61 6.54
CA LYS A 53 9.54 -3.17 6.65
C LYS A 53 8.91 -2.99 5.27
N ILE A 54 9.60 -2.32 4.35
CA ILE A 54 9.15 -2.15 2.95
C ILE A 54 8.98 -3.51 2.26
N ASN A 55 9.94 -4.42 2.42
CA ASN A 55 9.88 -5.75 1.83
C ASN A 55 8.68 -6.55 2.33
N VAL A 56 8.43 -6.56 3.65
CA VAL A 56 7.26 -7.28 4.20
C VAL A 56 5.95 -6.64 3.76
N VAL A 57 5.87 -5.30 3.70
CA VAL A 57 4.68 -4.62 3.18
C VAL A 57 4.43 -4.96 1.71
N LYS A 58 5.49 -5.02 0.88
CA LYS A 58 5.42 -5.48 -0.51
C LYS A 58 4.97 -6.93 -0.61
N ASP A 59 5.50 -7.82 0.20
CA ASP A 59 5.19 -9.26 0.19
C ASP A 59 3.71 -9.53 0.57
N VAL A 60 3.22 -8.81 1.59
CA VAL A 60 1.79 -8.81 1.95
C VAL A 60 0.94 -8.27 0.80
N ALA A 61 1.32 -7.14 0.21
CA ALA A 61 0.61 -6.56 -0.91
C ALA A 61 0.58 -7.50 -2.14
N GLN A 62 1.67 -8.21 -2.43
CA GLN A 62 1.72 -9.23 -3.48
C GLN A 62 0.80 -10.41 -3.17
N THR A 63 0.79 -10.88 -1.92
CA THR A 63 -0.12 -11.94 -1.46
C THR A 63 -1.59 -11.54 -1.61
N LEU A 64 -1.89 -10.26 -1.41
CA LEU A 64 -3.22 -9.66 -1.59
C LEU A 64 -3.60 -9.42 -3.07
N ASN A 65 -2.73 -9.79 -4.01
CA ASN A 65 -2.94 -9.61 -5.45
C ASN A 65 -3.19 -8.16 -5.86
N VAL A 66 -2.58 -7.19 -5.16
CA VAL A 66 -2.72 -5.78 -5.53
C VAL A 66 -2.01 -5.47 -6.85
N SER A 67 -2.46 -4.43 -7.53
CA SER A 67 -1.89 -3.99 -8.80
C SER A 67 -0.42 -3.58 -8.71
N LYS A 68 0.26 -3.65 -9.84
CA LYS A 68 1.67 -3.24 -10.00
C LYS A 68 1.87 -1.77 -9.60
N GLN A 69 0.89 -0.92 -9.87
CA GLN A 69 0.88 0.50 -9.53
C GLN A 69 0.86 0.70 -8.01
N MET A 70 0.06 -0.09 -7.30
CA MET A 70 0.03 -0.09 -5.84
C MET A 70 1.34 -0.63 -5.25
N LEU A 71 1.92 -1.68 -5.84
CA LEU A 71 3.23 -2.20 -5.41
C LEU A 71 4.37 -1.20 -5.59
N ASN A 72 4.36 -0.43 -6.69
CA ASN A 72 5.32 0.64 -6.93
C ASN A 72 5.13 1.84 -5.98
N PHE A 73 3.90 2.09 -5.53
CA PHE A 73 3.63 3.13 -4.54
C PHE A 73 4.16 2.76 -3.14
N LEU A 74 4.14 1.46 -2.80
CA LEU A 74 4.53 0.96 -1.48
C LEU A 74 6.04 0.80 -1.26
N GLY A 75 6.90 0.99 -2.28
CA GLY A 75 8.35 0.98 -2.04
C GLY A 75 9.22 1.25 -3.24
#